data_AF-A0A5C4P6K6-F1
#
_entry.id   AF-A0A5C4P6K6-F1
#
_cell.length_a   1.000
_cell.length_b   1.000
_cell.length_c   1.000
_cell.angle_alpha   90.00
_cell.angle_beta   90.00
_cell.angle_gamma   90.00
#
_symmetry.space_group_name_H-M   'P 1'
#
loop_
_entity.id
_entity.type
_entity.pdbx_description
1 polymer ?
#
loop_
_entity_poly.entity_id
_entity_poly.type
_entity_poly.pdbx_seq_one_letter_code
_entity_poly.pdbx_strand_id
1 'polypeptide(L)'
;MHALSQSAVWIKEPSADAGVVIVTSAAFPKYMIDKLHVAIDDWDQVAYLAVKESEALMLDWLRVGSGPEQSAGNSTCDASQLLRSVSHGSFLLDVEVGAVPGLTWLGSVLGHTLRVIELGAIASSTAAMDQQVEHVLSTTRSLAKSVLQARGVI
;
A
#
# COMPACT_ATOMS: atom_id res chain seq x y z
N MET A 1 14.17 15.24 -9.88
CA MET A 1 12.88 15.08 -9.17
C MET A 1 12.13 13.96 -9.88
N HIS A 2 12.14 12.75 -9.34
CA HIS A 2 11.32 11.67 -9.88
C HIS A 2 9.86 12.03 -9.64
N ALA A 3 9.10 12.24 -10.71
CA ALA A 3 7.67 12.43 -10.61
C ALA A 3 7.11 11.13 -10.03
N LEU A 4 6.61 11.19 -8.79
CA LEU A 4 5.66 10.21 -8.28
C LEU A 4 4.56 10.11 -9.34
N SER A 5 4.45 8.95 -9.98
CA SER A 5 3.56 8.71 -11.11
C SER A 5 2.17 9.27 -10.82
N GLN A 6 1.52 9.88 -11.82
CA GLN A 6 0.19 10.47 -11.65
C GLN A 6 -0.83 9.49 -11.04
N SER A 7 -0.58 8.20 -11.21
CA SER A 7 -1.39 7.07 -10.78
C SER A 7 -1.26 6.66 -9.31
N ALA A 8 -0.27 7.13 -8.53
CA ALA A 8 -0.19 6.84 -7.09
C ALA A 8 0.64 7.89 -6.31
N VAL A 9 0.38 8.03 -5.01
CA VAL A 9 1.07 9.00 -4.16
C VAL A 9 1.34 8.43 -2.77
N TRP A 10 2.54 8.67 -2.25
CA TRP A 10 2.87 8.44 -0.86
C TRP A 10 2.20 9.50 0.01
N ILE A 11 1.26 9.09 0.85
CA ILE A 11 0.69 9.92 1.91
C ILE A 11 1.67 9.98 3.08
N LYS A 12 2.34 8.85 3.36
CA LYS A 12 3.48 8.75 4.25
C LYS A 12 4.54 7.86 3.61
N GLU A 13 5.74 8.40 3.38
CA GLU A 13 6.84 7.65 2.78
C GLU A 13 7.36 6.56 3.71
N PRO A 14 7.88 5.44 3.16
CA PRO A 14 8.51 4.41 3.98
C PRO A 14 9.82 4.90 4.61
N SER A 15 9.95 4.72 5.92
CA SER A 15 11.21 4.87 6.65
C SER A 15 12.10 3.63 6.46
N ALA A 16 13.34 3.68 6.98
CA ALA A 16 14.22 2.51 7.03
C ALA A 16 13.63 1.34 7.86
N ASP A 17 12.77 1.66 8.83
CA ASP A 17 12.15 0.68 9.74
C ASP A 17 10.80 0.19 9.25
N ALA A 18 10.27 0.74 8.15
CA ALA A 18 8.95 0.41 7.61
C ALA A 18 8.77 -1.10 7.43
N GLY A 19 7.88 -1.69 8.23
CA GLY A 19 7.51 -3.10 8.20
C GLY A 19 6.15 -3.35 7.56
N VAL A 20 5.31 -2.33 7.47
CA VAL A 20 3.97 -2.42 6.89
C VAL A 20 3.72 -1.20 6.00
N VAL A 21 3.15 -1.43 4.83
CA VAL A 21 2.68 -0.36 3.94
C VAL A 21 1.19 -0.51 3.79
N ILE A 22 0.43 0.46 4.27
CA ILE A 22 -1.01 0.56 3.97
C ILE A 22 -1.13 0.97 2.50
N VAL A 23 -1.97 0.28 1.73
CA VAL A 23 -2.27 0.61 0.34
C VAL A 23 -3.78 0.76 0.19
N THR A 24 -4.23 1.89 -0.35
CA THR A 24 -5.65 2.16 -0.60
C THR A 24 -5.88 2.59 -2.04
N SER A 25 -7.03 2.24 -2.61
CA SER A 25 -7.43 2.68 -3.95
C SER A 25 -8.11 4.06 -3.94
N ALA A 26 -8.39 4.61 -5.13
CA ALA A 26 -9.14 5.86 -5.30
C ALA A 26 -10.57 5.82 -4.76
N ALA A 27 -11.14 4.62 -4.55
CA ALA A 27 -12.44 4.45 -3.93
C ALA A 27 -12.43 4.76 -2.41
N PHE A 28 -11.24 4.86 -1.81
CA PHE A 28 -11.09 5.12 -0.39
C PHE A 28 -11.43 6.58 -0.04
N PRO A 29 -12.38 6.83 0.89
CA PRO A 29 -12.83 8.18 1.18
C PRO A 29 -11.74 9.07 1.76
N LYS A 30 -11.66 10.33 1.29
CA LYS A 30 -10.70 11.32 1.79
C LYS A 30 -10.74 11.48 3.32
N TYR A 31 -11.92 11.45 3.93
CA TYR A 31 -12.08 11.50 5.38
C TYR A 31 -11.25 10.41 6.09
N MET A 32 -11.31 9.17 5.59
CA MET A 32 -10.59 8.04 6.17
C MET A 32 -9.10 8.11 5.86
N ILE A 33 -8.69 8.58 4.67
CA ILE A 33 -7.28 8.87 4.34
C ILE A 33 -6.69 9.83 5.37
N ASP A 34 -7.36 10.95 5.60
CA ASP A 34 -6.89 12.01 6.50
C ASP A 34 -6.80 11.48 7.95
N LYS A 35 -7.77 10.67 8.39
CA LYS A 35 -7.75 10.03 9.72
C LYS A 35 -6.62 9.01 9.87
N LEU A 36 -6.43 8.14 8.87
CA LEU A 36 -5.34 7.16 8.89
C LEU A 36 -3.99 7.87 8.91
N HIS A 37 -3.81 8.89 8.06
CA HIS A 37 -2.56 9.65 8.01
C HIS A 37 -2.20 10.26 9.36
N VAL A 38 -3.15 10.93 10.03
CA VAL A 38 -2.93 11.50 11.37
C VAL A 38 -2.61 10.42 12.39
N ALA A 39 -3.31 9.28 12.36
CA ALA A 39 -3.13 8.23 13.36
C ALA A 39 -1.80 7.48 13.24
N ILE A 40 -1.25 7.37 12.01
CA ILE A 40 0.01 6.66 11.75
C ILE A 40 1.21 7.61 11.65
N ASP A 41 1.04 8.92 11.82
CA ASP A 41 2.10 9.91 11.58
C ASP A 41 3.37 9.59 12.37
N ASP A 42 3.21 9.29 13.67
CA ASP A 42 4.31 8.92 14.58
C ASP A 42 4.74 7.43 14.50
N TRP A 43 4.19 6.63 13.59
CA TRP A 43 4.50 5.20 13.51
C TRP A 43 5.60 4.93 12.49
N ASP A 44 6.86 4.93 12.90
CA ASP A 44 8.01 4.76 11.99
C ASP A 44 7.95 3.48 11.15
N GLN A 45 7.31 2.44 11.67
CA GLN A 45 7.20 1.14 11.01
C GLN A 45 6.11 1.07 9.93
N VAL A 46 5.35 2.15 9.74
CA VAL A 46 4.21 2.17 8.83
C VAL A 46 4.39 3.26 7.78
N ALA A 47 4.23 2.87 6.52
CA ALA A 47 4.11 3.76 5.38
C ALA A 47 2.68 3.72 4.82
N TYR A 48 2.31 4.71 4.01
CA TYR A 48 0.99 4.77 3.40
C TYR A 48 1.03 5.25 1.95
N LEU A 49 0.60 4.38 1.04
CA LEU A 49 0.47 4.61 -0.40
C LEU A 49 -1.02 4.71 -0.80
N ALA A 50 -1.40 5.80 -1.46
CA ALA A 50 -2.70 5.94 -2.09
C ALA A 50 -2.58 5.78 -3.61
N VAL A 51 -3.23 4.76 -4.17
CA VAL A 51 -3.24 4.46 -5.60
C VAL A 51 -4.48 5.09 -6.23
N LYS A 52 -4.24 6.05 -7.13
CA LYS A 52 -5.28 6.82 -7.84
C LYS A 52 -5.79 6.10 -9.09
N GLU A 53 -4.91 5.43 -9.82
CA GLU A 53 -5.25 4.76 -11.09
C GLU A 53 -4.66 3.35 -11.10
N SER A 54 -5.33 2.40 -10.42
CA SER A 54 -4.81 1.02 -10.30
C SER A 54 -4.66 0.33 -11.66
N GLU A 55 -5.66 0.47 -12.54
CA GLU A 55 -5.64 -0.20 -13.85
C GLU A 55 -4.49 0.30 -14.73
N ALA A 56 -4.27 1.62 -14.80
CA ALA A 56 -3.16 2.21 -15.54
C ALA A 56 -1.80 1.71 -15.00
N LEU A 57 -1.66 1.66 -13.68
CA LEU A 57 -0.45 1.17 -13.02
C LEU A 57 -0.21 -0.33 -13.29
N MET A 58 -1.27 -1.14 -13.31
CA MET A 58 -1.21 -2.57 -13.62
C MET A 58 -0.84 -2.82 -15.09
N LEU A 59 -1.45 -2.08 -16.02
CA LEU A 59 -1.16 -2.18 -17.45
C LEU A 59 0.29 -1.81 -17.77
N ASP A 60 0.83 -0.78 -17.10
CA ASP A 60 2.25 -0.43 -17.23
C ASP A 60 3.16 -1.58 -16.78
N TRP A 61 2.87 -2.20 -15.63
CA TRP A 61 3.61 -3.35 -15.12
C TRP A 61 3.57 -4.56 -16.07
N LEU A 62 2.37 -4.92 -16.55
CA LEU A 62 2.21 -6.05 -17.49
C LEU A 62 2.93 -5.80 -18.82
N ARG A 63 2.91 -4.56 -19.32
CA ARG A 63 3.61 -4.17 -20.54
C ARG A 63 5.11 -4.36 -20.41
N VAL A 64 5.70 -3.94 -19.28
CA VAL A 64 7.14 -4.13 -19.02
C VAL A 64 7.48 -5.61 -18.86
N GLY A 65 6.63 -6.41 -18.20
CA GLY A 65 6.84 -7.85 -18.03
C GLY A 65 6.71 -8.68 -19.31
N SER A 66 6.04 -8.17 -20.35
CA SER A 66 5.74 -8.90 -21.60
C SER A 66 6.75 -8.68 -22.73
N GLY A 67 7.78 -7.86 -22.52
CA GLY A 67 8.76 -7.53 -23.56
C GLY A 67 9.83 -8.62 -23.77
N PRO A 68 10.25 -8.93 -25.02
CA PRO A 68 11.28 -9.92 -25.31
C PRO A 68 12.71 -9.49 -24.90
N GLU A 69 12.91 -8.26 -24.44
CA GLU A 69 14.21 -7.64 -24.17
C GLU A 69 14.44 -7.46 -22.64
N GLN A 70 14.43 -8.55 -21.87
CA GLN A 70 14.85 -8.52 -20.45
C GLN A 70 16.37 -8.38 -20.26
N SER A 71 17.15 -8.16 -21.32
CA SER A 71 18.61 -8.28 -21.29
C SER A 71 19.39 -6.96 -21.20
N ALA A 72 18.75 -5.79 -21.14
CA ALA A 72 19.51 -4.53 -21.05
C ALA A 72 18.76 -3.40 -20.32
N GLY A 73 18.85 -3.38 -18.99
CA GLY A 73 18.92 -2.17 -18.18
C GLY A 73 17.70 -1.23 -18.14
N ASN A 74 17.13 -1.08 -16.94
CA ASN A 74 16.37 0.09 -16.47
C ASN A 74 14.92 0.34 -16.94
N SER A 75 14.24 -0.55 -17.66
CA SER A 75 12.77 -0.41 -17.80
C SER A 75 12.08 -0.88 -16.51
N THR A 76 12.06 -0.03 -15.49
CA THR A 76 11.30 -0.28 -14.26
C THR A 76 9.94 0.39 -14.39
N CYS A 77 8.86 -0.40 -14.37
CA CYS A 77 7.50 0.12 -14.35
C CYS A 77 7.27 0.99 -13.11
N ASP A 78 6.25 1.83 -13.18
CA ASP A 78 5.93 2.79 -12.12
C ASP A 78 5.65 2.10 -10.78
N ALA A 79 4.96 0.95 -10.79
CA ALA A 79 4.74 0.13 -9.60
C ALA A 79 6.04 -0.35 -8.96
N SER A 80 7.02 -0.76 -9.78
CA SER A 80 8.32 -1.20 -9.29
C SER A 80 9.12 -0.03 -8.70
N GLN A 81 9.03 1.15 -9.31
CA GLN A 81 9.68 2.36 -8.80
C GLN A 81 9.10 2.79 -7.45
N LEU A 82 7.77 2.76 -7.31
CA LEU A 82 7.09 3.08 -6.06
C LEU A 82 7.50 2.11 -4.94
N LEU A 83 7.47 0.80 -5.20
CA LEU A 83 7.75 -0.21 -4.20
C LEU A 83 9.26 -0.41 -3.92
N ARG A 84 10.15 0.21 -4.70
CA ARG A 84 11.60 0.06 -4.54
C ARG A 84 12.12 0.52 -3.17
N SER A 85 11.47 1.49 -2.56
CA SER A 85 11.81 1.99 -1.21
C SER A 85 11.23 1.13 -0.09
N VAL A 86 10.39 0.14 -0.42
CA VAL A 86 9.77 -0.77 0.55
C VAL A 86 10.63 -2.02 0.72
N SER A 87 11.04 -2.31 1.95
CA SER A 87 11.87 -3.50 2.23
C SER A 87 11.16 -4.80 1.82
N HIS A 88 11.90 -5.78 1.27
CA HIS A 88 11.31 -7.04 0.81
C HIS A 88 10.64 -7.86 1.93
N GLY A 89 11.04 -7.65 3.19
CA GLY A 89 10.43 -8.30 4.35
C GLY A 89 9.19 -7.58 4.89
N SER A 90 8.77 -6.48 4.27
CA SER A 90 7.59 -5.71 4.67
C SER A 90 6.30 -6.31 4.12
N PHE A 91 5.20 -6.09 4.84
CA PHE A 91 3.86 -6.42 4.37
C PHE A 91 3.28 -5.28 3.55
N LEU A 92 2.58 -5.60 2.46
CA LEU A 92 1.61 -4.70 1.83
C LEU A 92 0.23 -5.02 2.42
N LEU A 93 -0.38 -4.05 3.06
CA LEU A 93 -1.73 -4.13 3.60
C LEU A 93 -2.69 -3.44 2.64
N ASP A 94 -3.31 -4.24 1.78
CA ASP A 94 -4.31 -3.80 0.83
C ASP A 94 -5.66 -3.59 1.53
N VAL A 95 -6.13 -2.34 1.53
CA VAL A 95 -7.39 -1.95 2.14
C VAL A 95 -8.44 -1.80 1.05
N GLU A 96 -9.25 -2.84 0.92
CA GLU A 96 -10.22 -2.96 -0.15
C GLU A 96 -11.59 -2.43 0.27
N VAL A 97 -12.17 -1.69 -0.66
CA VAL A 97 -13.47 -1.05 -0.52
C VAL A 97 -14.34 -1.52 -1.66
N GLY A 98 -15.41 -2.25 -1.33
CA GLY A 98 -16.29 -2.88 -2.33
C GLY A 98 -15.95 -4.34 -2.62
N ALA A 99 -16.50 -4.85 -3.72
CA ALA A 99 -16.55 -6.30 -4.00
C ALA A 99 -15.45 -6.82 -4.94
N VAL A 100 -14.70 -5.93 -5.60
CA VAL A 100 -13.68 -6.32 -6.59
C VAL A 100 -12.32 -5.85 -6.07
N PRO A 101 -11.40 -6.79 -5.74
CA PRO A 101 -10.06 -6.45 -5.33
C PRO A 101 -9.32 -5.76 -6.48
N GLY A 102 -8.85 -4.53 -6.25
CA GLY A 102 -8.20 -3.71 -7.26
C GLY A 102 -6.68 -3.70 -7.15
N LEU A 103 -6.10 -4.11 -6.02
CA LEU A 103 -4.68 -3.83 -5.72
C LEU A 103 -3.86 -5.06 -5.33
N THR A 104 -4.49 -6.24 -5.20
CA THR A 104 -3.81 -7.51 -4.83
C THR A 104 -2.62 -7.89 -5.71
N TRP A 105 -2.58 -7.43 -6.97
CA TRP A 105 -1.47 -7.67 -7.88
C TRP A 105 -0.16 -6.99 -7.46
N LEU A 106 -0.22 -5.93 -6.64
CA LEU A 106 0.96 -5.19 -6.17
C LEU A 106 1.96 -6.06 -5.41
N GLY A 107 1.47 -7.06 -4.67
CA GLY A 107 2.35 -8.03 -3.98
C GLY A 107 3.26 -8.79 -4.94
N SER A 108 2.81 -9.03 -6.18
CA SER A 108 3.57 -9.76 -7.19
C SER A 108 4.63 -8.93 -7.90
N VAL A 109 4.62 -7.59 -7.76
CA VAL A 109 5.52 -6.70 -8.49
C VAL A 109 6.98 -6.90 -8.06
N LEU A 110 7.24 -6.86 -6.75
CA LEU A 110 8.57 -7.10 -6.15
C LEU A 110 8.57 -8.26 -5.13
N GLY A 111 7.50 -9.05 -5.10
CA GLY A 111 7.37 -10.23 -4.24
C GLY A 111 7.08 -9.92 -2.77
N HIS A 112 6.46 -8.78 -2.48
CA HIS A 112 6.06 -8.44 -1.11
C HIS A 112 4.90 -9.33 -0.62
N THR A 113 4.90 -9.64 0.67
CA THR A 113 3.79 -10.39 1.25
C THR A 113 2.56 -9.49 1.38
N LEU A 114 1.48 -9.87 0.69
CA LEU A 114 0.23 -9.11 0.71
C LEU A 114 -0.73 -9.63 1.79
N ARG A 115 -1.45 -8.70 2.42
CA ARG A 115 -2.56 -8.96 3.34
C ARG A 115 -3.71 -8.05 2.93
N VAL A 116 -4.92 -8.60 2.88
CA VAL A 116 -6.11 -7.86 2.47
C VAL A 116 -6.98 -7.60 3.69
N ILE A 117 -7.50 -6.38 3.81
CA ILE A 117 -8.61 -6.04 4.69
C ILE A 117 -9.79 -5.68 3.79
N GLU A 118 -10.87 -6.44 3.92
CA GLU A 118 -12.13 -6.13 3.26
C GLU A 118 -12.98 -5.27 4.21
N LEU A 119 -13.14 -3.99 3.89
CA LEU A 119 -14.00 -3.10 4.68
C LEU A 119 -15.47 -3.19 4.30
N GLY A 120 -15.79 -3.87 3.20
CA GLY A 120 -17.11 -3.91 2.61
C GLY A 120 -17.48 -2.57 1.97
N ALA A 121 -18.76 -2.20 2.06
CA ALA A 121 -19.22 -0.89 1.61
C ALA A 121 -18.73 0.22 2.56
N ILE A 122 -18.37 1.37 2.00
CA ILE A 122 -18.06 2.56 2.80
C ILE A 122 -19.29 2.94 3.63
N ALA A 123 -19.07 3.10 4.93
CA ALA A 123 -20.14 3.53 5.82
C ALA A 123 -20.63 4.94 5.47
N SER A 124 -21.92 5.20 5.65
CA SER A 124 -22.53 6.49 5.31
C SER A 124 -22.35 7.57 6.38
N SER A 125 -21.98 7.19 7.60
CA SER A 125 -21.76 8.11 8.73
C SER A 125 -20.30 8.13 9.16
N THR A 126 -19.84 9.29 9.65
CA THR A 126 -18.46 9.46 10.12
C THR A 126 -18.12 8.54 11.29
N ALA A 127 -19.06 8.32 12.23
CA ALA A 127 -18.84 7.40 13.35
C ALA A 127 -18.59 5.95 12.91
N ALA A 128 -19.28 5.49 11.86
CA ALA A 128 -19.05 4.15 11.32
C ALA A 128 -17.79 4.11 10.41
N MET A 129 -17.47 5.20 9.70
CA MET A 129 -16.17 5.33 9.04
C MET A 129 -15.01 5.30 10.05
N ASP A 130 -15.17 5.92 11.22
CA ASP A 130 -14.18 5.88 12.30
C ASP A 130 -13.95 4.43 12.78
N GLN A 131 -15.00 3.61 12.86
CA GLN A 131 -14.85 2.17 13.15
C GLN A 131 -14.08 1.43 12.05
N GLN A 132 -14.32 1.74 10.77
CA GLN A 132 -13.56 1.18 9.67
C GLN A 132 -12.09 1.60 9.72
N VAL A 133 -11.79 2.86 10.07
CA VAL A 133 -10.42 3.35 10.30
C VAL A 133 -9.75 2.59 11.44
N GLU A 134 -10.42 2.44 12.59
CA GLU A 134 -9.88 1.69 13.73
C GLU A 134 -9.59 0.23 13.40
N HIS A 135 -10.41 -0.40 12.55
CA HIS A 135 -10.14 -1.76 12.07
C HIS A 135 -8.84 -1.83 11.26
N VAL A 136 -8.62 -0.88 10.34
CA VAL A 136 -7.37 -0.79 9.57
C VAL A 136 -6.17 -0.56 10.51
N LEU A 137 -6.28 0.37 11.47
CA LEU A 137 -5.22 0.67 12.43
C LEU A 137 -4.86 -0.52 13.31
N SER A 138 -5.86 -1.24 13.81
CA SER A 138 -5.67 -2.44 14.65
C SER A 138 -4.92 -3.54 13.88
N THR A 139 -5.33 -3.82 12.65
CA THR A 139 -4.67 -4.82 11.80
C THR A 139 -3.25 -4.39 11.43
N THR A 140 -3.05 -3.11 11.10
CA THR A 140 -1.73 -2.54 10.82
C THR A 140 -0.79 -2.71 12.01
N ARG A 141 -1.26 -2.40 13.23
CA ARG A 141 -0.48 -2.54 14.47
C ARG A 141 -0.11 -4.01 14.73
N SER A 142 -1.03 -4.93 14.49
CA SER A 142 -0.78 -6.37 14.63
C SER A 142 0.32 -6.84 13.67
N LEU A 143 0.26 -6.41 12.41
CA LEU A 143 1.29 -6.73 11.41
C LEU A 143 2.64 -6.10 11.75
N ALA A 144 2.68 -4.82 12.13
CA ALA A 144 3.91 -4.14 12.51
C ALA A 144 4.58 -4.85 13.70
N LYS A 145 3.79 -5.23 14.72
CA LYS A 145 4.29 -6.02 15.85
C LYS A 145 4.87 -7.35 15.40
N SER A 146 4.21 -8.07 14.49
CA SER A 146 4.70 -9.33 13.93
C SER A 146 6.05 -9.16 13.23
N VAL A 147 6.23 -8.07 12.48
CA VAL A 147 7.50 -7.74 11.82
C VAL A 147 8.61 -7.47 12.84
N LEU A 148 8.34 -6.70 13.90
CA LEU A 148 9.35 -6.45 14.93
C LEU A 148 9.78 -7.72 15.67
N GLN A 149 8.83 -8.61 15.96
CA GLN A 149 9.11 -9.90 16.59
C GLN A 149 9.98 -10.77 15.68
N ALA A 150 9.68 -10.81 14.38
CA ALA A 150 10.49 -11.53 13.40
C ALA A 150 11.91 -10.95 13.26
N ARG A 151 12.07 -9.63 13.48
CA ARG A 151 13.37 -8.94 13.47
C ARG A 151 14.13 -9.03 14.80
N GLY A 152 13.54 -9.60 15.85
CA GLY A 152 14.16 -9.71 17.18
C GLY A 152 14.29 -8.38 17.94
N VAL A 153 13.49 -7.38 17.58
CA VAL A 153 13.53 -6.02 18.18
C VAL A 153 12.71 -5.95 19.48
N ILE A 154 11.71 -6.83 19.64
CA ILE A 154 10.85 -6.95 20.81
C ILE A 154 10.60 -8.40 21.19
#